data_AF-A0A7W9BG75-F1
#
_entry.id   AF-A0A7W9BG75-F1
#
_cell.length_a   1.000
_cell.length_b   1.000
_cell.length_c   1.000
_cell.angle_alpha   90.00
_cell.angle_beta   90.00
_cell.angle_gamma   90.00
#
_symmetry.space_group_name_H-M   'P 1'
#
loop_
_entity.id
_entity.type
_entity.pdbx_description
1 polymer ?
#
loop_
_entity_poly.entity_id
_entity_poly.type
_entity_poly.pdbx_seq_one_letter_code
_entity_poly.pdbx_strand_id
1 'polypeptide(L)'
;MDHNLFGPIVLWAAIGGLSATASASDETKPPCLAGMRPALVQAHFTGPIICSTKDASFVLVGRTRRSGFRIYDYRYKFRPQHGNVTHGGQRVVVVRGGIYVGQYLLAPPPYAKVTVSGPYVSLQRLGAAKVKLDFEREPPRQTLFDGEVELFSR
;
A
#
# COMPACT_ATOMS: atom_id res chain seq x y z
N MET A 1 15.43 -66.16 -55.14
CA MET A 1 16.22 -67.04 -54.25
C MET A 1 17.31 -66.20 -53.62
N ASP A 2 17.67 -66.54 -52.39
CA ASP A 2 18.76 -65.97 -51.57
C ASP A 2 18.39 -64.83 -50.61
N HIS A 3 17.66 -65.22 -49.57
CA HIS A 3 18.11 -65.25 -48.16
C HIS A 3 19.29 -64.36 -47.70
N ASN A 4 18.99 -63.56 -46.67
CA ASN A 4 19.58 -63.57 -45.31
C ASN A 4 20.33 -62.34 -44.77
N LEU A 5 19.85 -61.98 -43.56
CA LEU A 5 20.54 -61.58 -42.31
C LEU A 5 21.46 -60.37 -42.30
N PHE A 6 21.11 -59.38 -41.46
CA PHE A 6 21.93 -58.70 -40.42
C PHE A 6 20.97 -57.66 -39.80
N GLY A 7 20.36 -57.84 -38.63
CA GLY A 7 20.96 -57.80 -37.28
C GLY A 7 20.31 -56.62 -36.52
N PRO A 8 19.80 -56.78 -35.28
CA PRO A 8 19.06 -55.72 -34.59
C PRO A 8 20.01 -54.76 -33.88
N ILE A 9 19.90 -53.45 -34.13
CA ILE A 9 20.55 -52.43 -33.29
C ILE A 9 19.52 -51.98 -32.25
N VAL A 10 19.74 -52.43 -31.02
CA VAL A 10 19.01 -51.98 -29.83
C VAL A 10 19.56 -50.61 -29.44
N LEU A 11 18.80 -49.54 -29.65
CA LEU A 11 19.10 -48.22 -29.09
C LEU A 11 18.44 -48.09 -27.70
N TRP A 12 19.26 -48.10 -26.66
CA TRP A 12 18.85 -47.70 -25.31
C TRP A 12 18.68 -46.17 -25.27
N ALA A 13 17.43 -45.70 -25.27
CA ALA A 13 17.13 -44.30 -24.97
C ALA A 13 17.21 -44.08 -23.46
N ALA A 14 18.29 -43.45 -23.00
CA ALA A 14 18.42 -42.98 -21.63
C ALA A 14 17.36 -41.90 -21.36
N ILE A 15 16.34 -42.25 -20.59
CA ILE A 15 15.36 -41.30 -20.06
C ILE A 15 16.09 -40.51 -18.97
N GLY A 16 16.73 -39.42 -19.39
CA GLY A 16 17.29 -38.42 -18.49
C GLY A 16 16.16 -37.82 -17.65
N GLY A 17 16.17 -38.10 -16.35
CA GLY A 17 15.24 -37.55 -15.40
C GLY A 17 15.32 -36.03 -15.40
N LEU A 18 14.27 -35.37 -15.91
CA LEU A 18 14.00 -33.96 -15.65
C LEU A 18 13.77 -33.81 -14.15
N SER A 19 14.84 -33.49 -13.42
CA SER A 19 14.72 -32.94 -12.07
C SER A 19 14.10 -31.55 -12.23
N ALA A 20 12.78 -31.48 -12.10
CA ALA A 20 12.07 -30.22 -11.96
C ALA A 20 12.56 -29.56 -10.67
N THR A 21 13.52 -28.64 -10.80
CA THR A 21 13.87 -27.71 -9.73
C THR A 21 12.65 -26.82 -9.51
N ALA A 22 11.78 -27.24 -8.60
CA ALA A 22 10.76 -26.38 -8.04
C ALA A 22 11.50 -25.28 -7.26
N SER A 23 11.78 -24.16 -7.94
CA SER A 23 12.20 -22.94 -7.27
C SER A 23 11.02 -22.52 -6.39
N ALA A 24 11.12 -22.84 -5.10
CA ALA A 24 10.31 -22.24 -4.08
C ALA A 24 10.47 -20.72 -4.27
N SER A 25 9.40 -20.08 -4.74
CA SER A 25 9.37 -18.63 -4.91
C SER A 25 9.58 -18.05 -3.52
N ASP A 26 10.75 -17.44 -3.33
CA ASP A 26 11.12 -16.74 -2.11
C ASP A 26 10.07 -15.64 -1.90
N GLU A 27 9.07 -15.94 -1.06
CA GLU A 27 7.91 -15.09 -0.81
C GLU A 27 8.40 -13.89 0.01
N THR A 28 9.03 -12.95 -0.71
CA THR A 28 9.67 -11.78 -0.14
C THR A 28 8.59 -10.96 0.53
N LYS A 29 8.58 -10.95 1.87
CA LYS A 29 7.60 -10.18 2.64
C LYS A 29 7.54 -8.75 2.11
N PRO A 30 6.34 -8.19 1.86
CA PRO A 30 6.24 -6.85 1.32
C PRO A 30 6.91 -5.85 2.29
N PRO A 31 7.66 -4.87 1.76
CA PRO A 31 8.34 -3.91 2.60
C PRO A 31 7.32 -3.12 3.43
N CYS A 32 7.63 -2.90 4.71
CA CYS A 32 6.75 -2.19 5.65
C CYS A 32 6.32 -0.83 5.08
N LEU A 33 5.01 -0.55 5.13
CA LEU A 33 4.40 0.68 4.58
C LEU A 33 4.84 0.96 3.14
N ALA A 34 4.88 -0.08 2.29
CA ALA A 34 5.36 0.01 0.91
C ALA A 34 6.78 0.61 0.77
N GLY A 35 7.64 0.34 1.76
CA GLY A 35 9.01 0.86 1.81
C GLY A 35 9.13 2.31 2.30
N MET A 36 8.03 2.96 2.70
CA MET A 36 8.05 4.37 3.11
C MET A 36 8.48 4.59 4.56
N ARG A 37 8.68 3.54 5.36
CA ARG A 37 9.04 3.66 6.78
C ARG A 37 10.25 4.59 7.02
N PRO A 38 11.39 4.48 6.31
CA PRO A 38 12.53 5.37 6.54
C PRO A 38 12.19 6.85 6.32
N ALA A 39 11.48 7.16 5.23
CA ALA A 39 11.07 8.53 4.91
C ALA A 39 10.07 9.11 5.91
N LEU A 40 9.16 8.30 6.44
CA LEU A 40 8.21 8.72 7.48
C LEU A 40 8.93 9.01 8.80
N VAL A 41 9.87 8.14 9.21
CA VAL A 41 10.65 8.33 10.44
C VAL A 41 11.54 9.56 10.34
N GLN A 42 12.26 9.71 9.24
CA GLN A 42 13.17 10.84 9.02
C GLN A 42 12.44 12.19 9.02
N ALA A 43 11.20 12.21 8.54
CA ALA A 43 10.38 13.41 8.50
C ALA A 43 9.49 13.58 9.74
N HIS A 44 9.77 12.88 10.84
CA HIS A 44 9.05 13.00 12.11
C HIS A 44 7.53 12.76 12.03
N PHE A 45 7.10 11.82 11.19
CA PHE A 45 5.70 11.41 11.08
C PHE A 45 5.04 11.20 12.45
N THR A 46 3.89 11.84 12.67
CA THR A 46 3.14 11.75 13.93
C THR A 46 2.04 10.70 13.85
N GLY A 47 2.31 9.52 14.42
CA GLY A 47 1.36 8.42 14.49
C GLY A 47 2.03 7.07 14.65
N PRO A 48 1.23 6.00 14.81
CA PRO A 48 1.79 4.66 14.91
C PRO A 48 2.37 4.23 13.57
N ILE A 49 3.55 3.62 13.59
CA ILE A 49 4.16 2.94 12.44
C ILE A 49 3.98 1.45 12.64
N ILE A 50 3.01 0.87 11.93
CA ILE A 50 2.64 -0.55 12.06
C ILE A 50 3.03 -1.30 10.79
N CYS A 51 3.92 -2.28 10.91
CA CYS A 51 4.39 -3.11 9.79
C CYS A 51 3.59 -4.41 9.61
N SER A 52 2.64 -4.71 10.50
CA SER A 52 1.73 -5.85 10.39
C SER A 52 0.68 -5.59 9.32
N THR A 53 0.64 -6.42 8.27
CA THR A 53 -0.42 -6.34 7.24
C THR A 53 -1.80 -6.76 7.75
N LYS A 54 -1.87 -7.47 8.89
CA LYS A 54 -3.11 -7.82 9.58
C LYS A 54 -3.74 -6.63 10.30
N ASP A 55 -2.89 -5.72 10.78
CA ASP A 55 -3.28 -4.63 11.66
C ASP A 55 -3.16 -3.25 11.00
N ALA A 56 -2.58 -3.19 9.81
CA ALA A 56 -2.41 -1.98 9.05
C ALA A 56 -2.49 -2.21 7.54
N SER A 57 -3.07 -1.24 6.84
CA SER A 57 -3.04 -1.13 5.38
C SER A 57 -2.48 0.23 4.99
N PHE A 58 -1.46 0.25 4.13
CA PHE A 58 -0.85 1.48 3.61
C PHE A 58 -0.88 1.43 2.08
N VAL A 59 -1.91 2.01 1.48
CA VAL A 59 -2.22 1.82 0.06
C VAL A 59 -2.07 3.14 -0.69
N LEU A 60 -1.32 3.13 -1.79
CA LEU A 60 -1.28 4.27 -2.71
C LEU A 60 -2.65 4.40 -3.40
N VAL A 61 -3.39 5.44 -3.08
CA VAL A 61 -4.71 5.72 -3.67
C VAL A 61 -4.56 6.36 -5.05
N GLY A 62 -3.53 7.19 -5.23
CA GLY A 62 -3.29 7.84 -6.51
C GLY A 62 -2.20 8.90 -6.44
N ARG A 63 -2.01 9.57 -7.57
CA ARG A 63 -1.05 10.66 -7.73
C ARG A 63 -1.76 11.88 -8.29
N THR A 64 -1.55 13.04 -7.68
CA THR A 64 -2.10 14.29 -8.19
C THR A 64 -1.36 14.69 -9.46
N ARG A 65 -2.12 15.14 -10.47
CA ARG A 65 -1.53 15.64 -11.72
C ARG A 65 -0.80 16.96 -11.47
N ARG A 66 0.26 17.23 -12.22
CA ARG A 66 1.15 18.42 -12.14
C ARG A 66 1.98 18.53 -10.85
N SER A 67 1.35 18.54 -9.68
CA SER A 67 2.04 18.71 -8.40
C SER A 67 2.83 17.46 -7.97
N GLY A 68 2.40 16.27 -8.42
CA GLY A 68 3.12 15.02 -8.22
C GLY A 68 3.07 14.48 -6.79
N PHE A 69 2.07 14.90 -6.00
CA PHE A 69 1.83 14.32 -4.68
C PHE A 69 1.32 12.89 -4.85
N ARG A 70 1.89 11.98 -4.06
CA ARG A 70 1.42 10.61 -3.87
C ARG A 70 0.58 10.57 -2.61
N ILE A 71 -0.64 10.08 -2.75
CA ILE A 71 -1.64 10.07 -1.68
C ILE A 71 -1.84 8.64 -1.22
N TYR A 72 -1.54 8.38 0.05
CA TYR A 72 -1.69 7.07 0.66
C TYR A 72 -2.86 7.08 1.65
N ASP A 73 -3.70 6.06 1.57
CA ASP A 73 -4.69 5.75 2.61
C ASP A 73 -4.04 4.80 3.61
N TYR A 74 -3.73 5.33 4.80
CA TYR A 74 -3.15 4.58 5.89
C TYR A 74 -4.20 4.30 6.95
N ARG A 75 -4.62 3.03 7.05
CA ARG A 75 -5.55 2.57 8.08
C ARG A 75 -4.82 1.64 9.01
N TYR A 76 -5.13 1.73 10.28
CA TYR A 76 -4.51 0.87 11.28
C TYR A 76 -5.44 0.57 12.44
N LYS A 77 -5.14 -0.52 13.12
CA LYS A 77 -5.65 -0.88 14.43
C LYS A 77 -4.47 -1.31 15.29
N PHE A 78 -4.48 -0.99 16.57
CA PHE A 78 -3.51 -1.53 17.52
C PHE A 78 -4.11 -1.62 18.90
N ARG A 79 -3.60 -2.57 19.68
CA ARG A 79 -3.86 -2.67 21.11
C ARG A 79 -2.54 -2.41 21.84
N PRO A 80 -2.47 -1.42 22.74
CA PRO A 80 -1.29 -1.20 23.58
C PRO A 80 -1.01 -2.43 24.44
N GLN A 81 0.25 -2.69 24.77
CA GLN A 81 0.68 -3.89 25.50
C GLN A 81 -0.01 -4.08 26.86
N HIS A 82 -0.42 -2.99 27.51
CA HIS A 82 -1.15 -2.99 28.78
C HIS A 82 -2.56 -2.40 28.66
N GLY A 83 -3.07 -2.25 27.44
CA GLY A 83 -4.38 -1.68 27.17
C GLY A 83 -5.41 -2.77 26.84
N ASN A 84 -6.62 -2.61 27.37
CA ASN A 84 -7.75 -3.49 27.03
C ASN A 84 -8.53 -3.02 25.79
N VAL A 85 -8.24 -1.80 25.31
CA VAL A 85 -8.94 -1.16 24.20
C VAL A 85 -8.10 -1.27 22.91
N THR A 86 -8.77 -1.65 21.82
CA THR A 86 -8.19 -1.55 20.47
C THR A 86 -8.45 -0.15 19.95
N HIS A 87 -7.39 0.57 19.63
CA HIS A 87 -7.46 1.87 18.96
C HIS A 87 -7.39 1.67 17.45
N GLY A 88 -8.17 2.46 16.71
CA GLY A 88 -8.15 2.49 15.25
C GLY A 88 -7.88 3.91 14.76
N GLY A 89 -7.38 4.02 13.53
CA GLY A 89 -7.10 5.30 12.91
C GLY A 89 -7.11 5.23 11.40
N GLN A 90 -7.44 6.34 10.76
CA GLN A 90 -7.18 6.55 9.34
C GLN A 90 -6.37 7.84 9.15
N ARG A 91 -5.40 7.78 8.25
CA ARG A 91 -4.60 8.92 7.82
C ARG A 91 -4.56 8.99 6.31
N VAL A 92 -4.69 10.20 5.80
CA VAL A 92 -4.36 10.50 4.40
C VAL A 92 -2.95 11.02 4.39
N VAL A 93 -1.99 10.15 4.07
CA VAL A 93 -0.56 10.46 4.10
C VAL A 93 -0.14 11.02 2.75
N VAL A 94 0.52 12.18 2.76
CA VAL A 94 0.93 12.92 1.56
C VAL A 94 2.44 12.88 1.42
N VAL A 95 2.90 12.48 0.25
CA VAL A 95 4.32 12.31 -0.06
C VAL A 95 4.63 12.97 -1.41
N ARG A 96 5.78 13.62 -1.55
CA ARG A 96 6.24 14.20 -2.82
C ARG A 96 7.71 13.82 -3.06
N GLY A 97 8.02 13.25 -4.22
CA GLY A 97 9.40 12.93 -4.59
C GLY A 97 10.16 12.04 -3.58
N GLY A 98 9.49 11.11 -2.91
CA GLY A 98 10.11 10.28 -1.86
C GLY A 98 9.93 10.82 -0.43
N ILE A 99 9.62 12.10 -0.28
CA ILE A 99 9.64 12.80 1.01
C ILE A 99 8.23 12.91 1.57
N TYR A 100 8.06 12.62 2.86
CA TYR A 100 6.81 12.88 3.57
C TYR A 100 6.56 14.39 3.67
N VAL A 101 5.35 14.81 3.30
CA VAL A 101 4.94 16.22 3.29
C VAL A 101 4.03 16.53 4.48
N GLY A 102 3.25 15.56 4.91
CA GLY A 102 2.27 15.71 5.99
C GLY A 102 1.11 14.74 5.86
N GLN A 103 0.07 14.94 6.65
CA GLN A 103 -1.10 14.08 6.70
C GLN A 103 -2.37 14.80 7.17
N TYR A 104 -3.52 14.25 6.79
CA TYR A 104 -4.78 14.45 7.53
C TYR A 104 -5.01 13.28 8.45
N LEU A 105 -5.40 13.56 9.69
CA LEU A 105 -5.96 12.59 10.61
C LEU A 105 -7.47 12.53 10.37
N LEU A 106 -8.05 11.35 10.15
CA LEU A 106 -9.49 11.21 10.02
C LEU A 106 -9.98 10.27 11.11
N ALA A 107 -11.02 10.66 11.83
CA ALA A 107 -11.63 9.85 12.88
C ALA A 107 -12.33 8.60 12.30
N PRO A 108 -12.02 7.39 12.78
CA PRO A 108 -12.78 6.18 12.45
C PRO A 108 -13.47 5.54 13.66
N PRO A 109 -14.37 4.56 13.45
CA PRO A 109 -15.13 4.25 12.22
C PRO A 109 -16.42 5.09 12.10
N PRO A 110 -17.02 5.21 10.90
CA PRO A 110 -16.63 4.57 9.64
C PRO A 110 -15.50 5.28 8.89
N TYR A 111 -14.66 4.49 8.21
CA TYR A 111 -13.56 4.99 7.40
C TYR A 111 -14.05 5.81 6.20
N ALA A 112 -13.35 6.89 5.90
CA ALA A 112 -13.56 7.66 4.69
C ALA A 112 -12.97 6.93 3.47
N LYS A 113 -13.69 6.96 2.36
CA LYS A 113 -13.15 6.65 1.04
C LYS A 113 -12.30 7.82 0.57
N VAL A 114 -11.04 7.53 0.25
CA VAL A 114 -10.09 8.48 -0.34
C VAL A 114 -10.00 8.18 -1.82
N THR A 115 -10.07 9.22 -2.66
CA THR A 115 -9.87 9.09 -4.12
C THR A 115 -9.06 10.26 -4.64
N VAL A 116 -8.32 10.05 -5.73
CA VAL A 116 -7.56 11.11 -6.41
C VAL A 116 -8.09 11.28 -7.83
N SER A 117 -8.35 12.52 -8.24
CA SER A 117 -8.74 12.84 -9.62
C SER A 117 -8.16 14.20 -10.04
N GLY A 118 -7.27 14.17 -11.02
CA GLY A 118 -6.57 15.38 -11.47
C GLY A 118 -5.72 15.98 -10.35
N PRO A 119 -5.84 17.28 -10.05
CA PRO A 119 -5.17 17.91 -8.91
C PRO A 119 -5.93 17.71 -7.59
N TYR A 120 -7.02 16.94 -7.55
CA TYR A 120 -7.90 16.90 -6.39
C TYR A 120 -7.84 15.57 -5.63
N VAL A 121 -7.87 15.67 -4.30
CA VAL A 121 -8.11 14.54 -3.41
C VAL A 121 -9.54 14.66 -2.90
N SER A 122 -10.31 13.58 -2.90
CA SER A 122 -11.67 13.60 -2.36
C SER A 122 -11.83 12.63 -1.21
N LEU A 123 -12.53 13.09 -0.18
CA LEU A 123 -12.88 12.34 1.02
C LEU A 123 -14.39 12.13 1.04
N GLN A 124 -14.84 10.92 1.33
CA GLN A 124 -16.26 10.61 1.43
C GLN A 124 -16.52 9.51 2.46
N ARG A 125 -17.30 9.81 3.49
CA ARG A 125 -17.84 8.80 4.42
C ARG A 125 -19.20 8.32 3.91
N LEU A 126 -19.58 7.09 4.24
CA LEU A 126 -20.89 6.57 3.85
C LEU A 126 -22.01 7.45 4.44
N GLY A 127 -22.94 7.89 3.62
CA GLY A 127 -24.04 8.78 4.03
C GLY A 127 -23.66 10.26 4.16
N ALA A 128 -22.39 10.63 3.99
CA ALA A 128 -21.92 12.01 4.05
C ALA A 128 -21.65 12.60 2.66
N ALA A 129 -21.65 13.93 2.59
CA ALA A 129 -21.26 14.65 1.40
C ALA A 129 -19.78 14.41 1.06
N LYS A 130 -19.48 14.35 -0.25
CA LYS A 130 -18.11 14.25 -0.73
C LYS A 130 -17.41 15.60 -0.60
N VAL A 131 -16.28 15.63 0.08
CA VAL A 131 -15.42 16.81 0.21
C VAL A 131 -14.26 16.69 -0.78
N LYS A 132 -13.90 17.80 -1.41
CA LYS A 132 -12.86 17.88 -2.45
C LYS A 132 -11.78 18.87 -2.01
N LEU A 133 -10.55 18.38 -1.93
CA LEU A 133 -9.36 19.10 -1.54
C LEU A 133 -8.53 19.41 -2.78
N ASP A 134 -8.14 20.66 -2.96
CA ASP A 134 -7.31 21.10 -4.07
C ASP A 134 -5.82 20.98 -3.74
N PHE A 135 -5.11 20.14 -4.48
CA PHE A 135 -3.67 19.89 -4.36
C PHE A 135 -2.91 20.42 -5.59
N GLU A 136 -3.44 21.39 -6.33
CA GLU A 136 -2.76 21.96 -7.50
C GLU A 136 -1.39 22.55 -7.14
N ARG A 137 -1.26 23.16 -5.95
CA ARG A 137 -0.01 23.75 -5.46
C ARG A 137 0.51 23.08 -4.19
N GLU A 138 -0.32 23.04 -3.15
CA GLU A 138 0.01 22.45 -1.84
C GLU A 138 -1.23 21.79 -1.23
N PRO A 139 -1.07 20.85 -0.27
CA PRO A 139 -2.19 20.32 0.48
C PRO A 139 -2.89 21.43 1.29
N PRO A 140 -4.23 21.53 1.26
CA PRO A 140 -4.97 22.52 2.05
C PRO A 140 -4.67 22.36 3.55
N ARG A 141 -4.34 23.44 4.25
CA ARG A 141 -3.97 23.36 5.68
C ARG A 141 -5.09 22.86 6.59
N GLN A 142 -6.33 23.03 6.17
CA GLN A 142 -7.51 22.57 6.88
C GLN A 142 -8.64 22.28 5.89
N THR A 143 -9.59 21.45 6.31
CA THR A 143 -10.84 21.21 5.60
C THR A 143 -11.97 20.94 6.59
N LEU A 144 -13.20 21.25 6.20
CA LEU A 144 -14.37 20.76 6.91
C LEU A 144 -14.76 19.40 6.32
N PHE A 145 -14.75 18.34 7.12
CA PHE A 145 -15.12 17.00 6.70
C PHE A 145 -16.07 16.40 7.74
N ASP A 146 -17.28 16.09 7.31
CA ASP A 146 -18.36 15.57 8.17
C ASP A 146 -18.65 16.43 9.41
N GLY A 147 -18.63 17.75 9.25
CA GLY A 147 -18.88 18.71 10.34
C GLY A 147 -17.68 18.97 11.26
N GLU A 148 -16.57 18.25 11.07
CA GLU A 148 -15.34 18.43 11.86
C GLU A 148 -14.25 19.13 11.05
N VAL A 149 -13.42 19.93 11.74
CA VAL A 149 -12.26 20.58 11.13
C VAL A 149 -11.08 19.62 11.15
N GLU A 150 -10.71 19.14 9.97
CA GLU A 150 -9.54 18.28 9.80
C GLU A 150 -8.33 19.10 9.39
N LEU A 151 -7.27 19.02 10.20
CA LEU A 151 -6.04 19.78 10.01
C LEU A 151 -4.99 18.96 9.25
N PHE A 152 -4.27 19.63 8.36
CA PHE A 152 -3.07 19.08 7.76
C PHE A 152 -1.88 19.28 8.70
N SER A 153 -1.33 18.18 9.19
CA SER A 153 -0.14 18.16 10.06
C SER A 153 1.10 17.79 9.25
N ARG A 154 2.23 18.41 9.55
CA ARG A 154 3.53 18.13 8.96
C ARG A 154 4.40 17.35 9.93
#